data_AF-A0A9N7H258-F1
#
_entry.id   AF-A0A9N7H258-F1
#
_cell.length_a   1.000
_cell.length_b   1.000
_cell.length_c   1.000
_cell.angle_alpha   90.00
_cell.angle_beta   90.00
_cell.angle_gamma   90.00
#
_symmetry.space_group_name_H-M   'P 1'
#
loop_
_entity.id
_entity.type
_entity.pdbx_description
1 polymer ?
#
loop_
_entity_poly.entity_id
_entity_poly.type
_entity_poly.pdbx_seq_one_letter_code
_entity_poly.pdbx_strand_id
1 'polypeptide(L)'
;MQVDTKQALGARTSLIPFLCVAWQHEFLHDRYATSSLQFVSGYDFTTHGARSWCDAARIEMGLNLLLLDGRSIDGKFTGVFSDTSRGIAGTGGFPRAV
;
A
#
# COMPACT_ATOMS: atom_id res chain seq x y z
N MET A 1 -12.29 0.34 8.12
CA MET A 1 -13.45 1.19 7.74
C MET A 1 -13.26 1.64 6.32
N GLN A 2 -14.30 1.56 5.48
CA GLN A 2 -14.26 2.02 4.09
C GLN A 2 -15.46 2.92 3.80
N VAL A 3 -15.23 3.96 3.01
CA VAL A 3 -16.23 4.88 2.48
C VAL A 3 -15.95 5.07 1.00
N ASP A 4 -16.96 4.93 0.17
CA ASP A 4 -16.92 5.23 -1.25
C ASP A 4 -18.23 5.88 -1.70
N THR A 5 -18.17 6.63 -2.80
CA THR A 5 -19.36 7.22 -3.42
C THR A 5 -19.21 7.21 -4.93
N LYS A 6 -20.33 7.24 -5.66
CA LYS A 6 -20.35 7.42 -7.11
C LYS A 6 -21.04 8.73 -7.44
N GLN A 7 -20.37 9.57 -8.22
CA GLN A 7 -20.89 10.88 -8.64
C GLN A 7 -20.85 10.97 -10.16
N ALA A 8 -21.94 11.40 -10.79
CA ALA A 8 -21.94 11.70 -12.21
C ALA A 8 -21.23 13.05 -12.45
N LEU A 9 -20.22 13.05 -13.32
CA LEU A 9 -19.57 14.26 -13.84
C LEU A 9 -20.12 14.50 -15.25
N GLY A 10 -21.27 15.16 -15.33
CA GLY A 10 -21.99 15.36 -16.59
C GLY A 10 -22.64 14.08 -17.13
N ALA A 11 -23.01 14.09 -18.42
CA ALA A 11 -23.83 13.03 -19.00
C ALA A 11 -23.06 11.72 -19.31
N ARG A 12 -21.72 11.76 -19.33
CA ARG A 12 -20.88 10.69 -19.91
C ARG A 12 -19.73 10.23 -19.02
N THR A 13 -19.68 10.68 -17.78
CA THR A 13 -18.55 10.37 -16.89
C THR A 13 -19.04 10.12 -15.48
N SER A 14 -18.48 9.13 -14.81
CA SER A 14 -18.71 8.85 -13.39
C SER A 14 -17.39 8.90 -12.64
N LEU A 15 -17.36 9.65 -11.54
CA LEU A 15 -16.26 9.71 -10.60
C LEU A 15 -16.61 8.87 -9.37
N ILE A 16 -15.68 7.99 -8.97
CA ILE A 16 -15.84 7.09 -7.83
C ILE A 16 -14.66 7.30 -6.87
N PRO A 17 -14.73 8.26 -5.94
CA PRO A 17 -13.78 8.36 -4.84
C PRO A 17 -13.98 7.24 -3.82
N PHE A 18 -12.89 6.82 -3.19
CA PHE A 18 -12.92 5.96 -2.01
C PHE A 18 -11.86 6.35 -0.99
N LEU A 19 -12.13 6.01 0.27
CA LEU A 19 -11.23 6.12 1.40
C LEU A 19 -11.40 4.89 2.28
N CYS A 20 -10.30 4.27 2.66
CA CYS A 20 -10.23 3.16 3.59
C CYS A 20 -9.19 3.47 4.68
N VAL A 21 -9.57 3.21 5.94
CA VAL A 21 -8.70 3.34 7.11
C VAL A 21 -8.71 2.02 7.85
N ALA A 22 -7.53 1.50 8.15
CA ALA A 22 -7.34 0.23 8.84
C ALA A 22 -6.23 0.34 9.89
N TRP A 23 -6.32 -0.49 10.93
CA TRP A 23 -5.23 -0.78 11.84
C TRP A 23 -4.61 -2.10 11.45
N GLN A 24 -3.28 -2.17 11.44
CA GLN A 24 -2.51 -3.37 11.14
C GLN A 24 -1.64 -3.69 12.34
N HIS A 25 -1.56 -4.97 12.69
CA HIS A 25 -0.67 -5.47 13.73
C HIS A 25 0.31 -6.49 13.10
N GLU A 26 1.61 -6.29 13.33
CA GLU A 26 2.67 -7.19 12.92
C GLU A 26 3.03 -8.10 14.10
N PHE A 27 2.64 -9.37 14.00
CA PHE A 27 2.87 -10.34 15.07
C PHE A 27 4.34 -10.73 15.23
N LEU A 28 5.16 -10.57 14.19
CA LEU A 28 6.57 -10.95 14.19
C LEU A 28 7.46 -9.74 13.90
N HIS A 29 7.51 -8.81 14.87
CA HIS A 29 8.24 -7.56 14.70
C HIS A 29 9.77 -7.72 14.78
N ASP A 30 10.26 -8.78 15.43
CA ASP A 30 11.69 -9.04 15.55
C ASP A 30 12.22 -9.67 14.28
N ARG A 31 13.33 -9.12 13.77
CA ARG A 31 13.95 -9.54 12.53
C ARG A 31 15.35 -10.03 12.84
N TYR A 32 15.68 -11.20 12.29
CA TYR A 32 17.00 -11.81 12.41
C TYR A 32 17.46 -12.24 11.02
N ALA A 33 18.75 -12.10 10.75
CA ALA A 33 19.36 -12.61 9.54
C ALA A 33 20.58 -13.47 9.92
N THR A 34 20.53 -14.75 9.55
CA THR A 34 21.67 -15.65 9.64
C THR A 34 22.43 -15.59 8.32
N SER A 35 23.74 -15.40 8.41
CA SER A 35 24.62 -15.25 7.25
C SER A 35 25.90 -16.04 7.47
N SER A 36 26.55 -16.42 6.37
CA SER A 36 27.81 -17.16 6.36
C SER A 36 28.86 -16.45 5.52
N LEU A 37 30.13 -16.62 5.88
CA LEU A 37 31.24 -16.08 5.12
C LEU A 37 31.61 -17.05 3.99
N GLN A 38 31.52 -16.60 2.74
CA GLN A 38 31.83 -17.44 1.57
C GLN A 38 33.30 -17.93 1.55
N PHE A 39 34.22 -17.11 2.06
CA PHE A 39 35.66 -17.42 2.07
C PHE A 39 36.11 -18.22 3.29
N VAL A 40 35.25 -18.41 4.29
CA VAL A 40 35.56 -19.17 5.51
C VAL A 40 34.38 -20.09 5.82
N SER A 41 34.47 -21.34 5.36
CA SER A 41 33.41 -22.33 5.58
C SER A 41 33.28 -22.67 7.07
N GLY A 42 32.05 -22.89 7.52
CA GLY A 42 31.73 -23.28 8.89
C GLY A 42 31.58 -22.13 9.90
N TYR A 43 31.66 -20.87 9.45
CA TYR A 43 31.39 -19.70 10.28
C TYR A 43 30.07 -19.04 9.89
N ASP A 44 29.04 -19.35 10.68
CA ASP A 44 27.74 -18.71 10.60
C ASP A 44 27.60 -17.68 11.72
N PHE A 45 26.96 -16.56 11.44
CA PHE A 45 26.62 -15.55 12.44
C PHE A 45 25.18 -15.08 12.26
N THR A 46 24.53 -14.77 13.38
CA THR A 46 23.17 -14.22 13.39
C THR A 46 23.23 -12.75 13.76
N THR A 47 22.63 -11.91 12.92
CA THR A 47 22.52 -10.48 13.15
C THR A 47 21.09 -10.10 13.48
N HIS A 48 20.94 -9.13 14.38
CA HIS A 48 19.65 -8.48 14.61
C HIS A 48 19.40 -7.50 13.47
N GLY A 49 18.30 -7.68 12.77
CA GLY A 49 17.85 -6.78 11.73
C GLY A 49 17.15 -5.55 12.29
N ALA A 50 16.75 -4.63 11.40
CA ALA A 50 15.89 -3.53 11.79
C ALA A 50 14.54 -4.09 12.29
N ARG A 51 14.18 -3.75 13.53
CA ARG A 51 12.89 -4.13 14.11
C ARG A 51 11.76 -3.50 13.28
N SER A 52 10.74 -4.28 12.99
CA SER A 52 9.52 -3.77 12.34
C SER A 52 8.67 -3.02 13.37
N TRP A 53 7.70 -2.24 12.88
CA TRP A 53 6.62 -1.72 13.73
C TRP A 53 5.77 -2.87 14.27
N CYS A 54 5.21 -2.72 15.47
CA CYS A 54 4.24 -3.67 16.04
C CYS A 54 2.83 -3.35 15.55
N ASP A 55 2.51 -2.07 15.48
CA ASP A 55 1.21 -1.61 15.02
C ASP A 55 1.36 -0.44 14.03
N ALA A 56 0.45 -0.37 13.06
CA ALA A 56 0.41 0.72 12.09
C ALA A 56 -1.02 1.10 11.72
N ALA A 57 -1.22 2.40 11.52
CA ALA A 57 -2.37 2.93 10.82
C ALA A 57 -2.10 2.87 9.31
N ARG A 58 -3.01 2.22 8.57
CA ARG A 58 -3.00 2.18 7.11
C ARG A 58 -4.16 2.97 6.55
N ILE A 59 -3.86 3.87 5.61
CA ILE A 59 -4.84 4.69 4.91
C ILE A 59 -4.69 4.39 3.42
N GLU A 60 -5.78 4.02 2.77
CA GLU A 60 -5.87 3.94 1.31
C GLU A 60 -6.92 4.93 0.83
N MET A 61 -6.60 5.70 -0.19
CA MET A 61 -7.57 6.61 -0.82
C MET A 61 -7.32 6.69 -2.31
N GLY A 62 -8.37 6.91 -3.08
CA GLY A 62 -8.23 6.97 -4.52
C GLY A 62 -9.49 7.39 -5.23
N LEU A 63 -9.38 7.40 -6.55
CA LEU A 63 -10.40 7.85 -7.48
C LEU A 63 -10.41 6.89 -8.67
N ASN A 64 -11.59 6.48 -9.10
CA ASN A 64 -11.81 5.82 -10.38
C ASN A 64 -12.72 6.71 -11.24
N LEU A 65 -12.28 7.04 -12.45
CA LEU A 65 -13.03 7.80 -13.43
C LEU A 65 -13.47 6.87 -14.56
N LEU A 66 -14.78 6.65 -14.66
CA LEU A 66 -15.38 5.83 -15.70
C LEU A 66 -15.97 6.73 -16.80
N LEU A 67 -15.55 6.52 -18.04
CA LEU A 67 -16.02 7.22 -19.22
C LEU A 67 -17.07 6.37 -19.94
N LEU A 68 -18.07 7.01 -20.56
CA LEU A 68 -19.17 6.34 -21.27
C LEU A 68 -18.68 5.44 -22.42
N ASP A 69 -17.52 5.75 -23.01
CA ASP A 69 -16.91 4.97 -24.08
C ASP A 69 -16.28 3.64 -23.59
N GLY A 70 -16.64 3.20 -22.38
CA GLY A 70 -16.08 2.00 -21.75
C GLY A 70 -14.63 2.16 -21.33
N ARG A 71 -14.12 3.38 -21.17
CA ARG A 71 -12.74 3.63 -20.71
C ARG A 71 -12.72 3.95 -19.22
N SER A 72 -11.64 3.59 -18.53
CA SER A 72 -11.42 4.03 -17.15
C SER A 72 -10.02 4.57 -16.93
N ILE A 73 -9.91 5.50 -15.98
CA ILE A 73 -8.67 6.02 -15.42
C ILE A 73 -8.76 5.83 -13.91
N ASP A 74 -7.70 5.35 -13.29
CA ASP A 74 -7.68 5.13 -11.85
C ASP A 74 -6.42 5.69 -11.21
N GLY A 75 -6.54 6.09 -9.95
CA GLY A 75 -5.42 6.57 -9.14
C GLY A 75 -5.67 6.23 -7.68
N LYS A 76 -4.62 5.78 -6.98
CA LYS A 76 -4.67 5.41 -5.57
C LYS A 76 -3.40 5.82 -4.85
N PHE A 77 -3.55 6.29 -3.62
CA PHE A 77 -2.49 6.48 -2.65
C PHE A 77 -2.66 5.50 -1.49
N THR A 78 -1.54 4.97 -1.00
CA THR A 78 -1.47 4.14 0.21
C THR A 78 -0.46 4.76 1.16
N GLY A 79 -0.89 5.07 2.37
CA GLY A 79 -0.04 5.49 3.47
C GLY A 79 -0.02 4.43 4.58
N VAL A 80 1.16 4.16 5.14
CA VAL A 80 1.34 3.31 6.32
C VAL A 80 2.14 4.12 7.34
N PHE A 81 1.60 4.27 8.54
CA PHE A 81 2.14 5.11 9.60
C PHE A 81 2.25 4.31 10.90
N SER A 82 3.44 4.28 11.45
CA SER A 82 3.76 3.61 12.73
C SER A 82 4.71 4.46 13.56
N ASP A 83 5.10 3.95 14.72
CA ASP A 83 6.11 4.54 15.60
C ASP A 83 7.52 4.55 14.98
N THR A 84 7.84 3.55 14.18
CA THR A 84 9.19 3.28 13.64
C THR A 84 9.31 3.48 12.14
N SER A 85 8.20 3.46 11.40
CA SER A 85 8.19 3.63 9.93
C SER A 85 7.03 4.49 9.43
N ARG A 86 7.30 5.22 8.34
CA ARG A 86 6.31 6.01 7.60
C ARG A 86 6.58 5.82 6.11
N GLY A 87 5.56 5.36 5.39
CA GLY A 87 5.66 5.11 3.95
C GLY A 87 4.44 5.64 3.23
N ILE A 88 4.65 6.27 2.08
CA ILE A 88 3.59 6.72 1.18
C ILE A 88 3.93 6.22 -0.22
N ALA A 89 2.98 5.56 -0.87
CA ALA A 89 3.09 5.08 -2.23
C ALA A 89 1.86 5.50 -3.04
N GLY A 90 2.06 5.71 -4.34
CA GLY A 90 1.02 6.06 -5.29
C GLY A 90 1.07 5.15 -6.51
N THR A 91 -0.10 4.77 -7.01
CA THR A 91 -0.27 4.02 -8.25
C THR A 91 -1.37 4.66 -9.08
N GLY A 92 -1.28 4.57 -10.40
CA GLY A 92 -2.36 4.99 -11.29
C GLY A 92 -2.34 4.23 -12.61
N GLY A 93 -3.52 4.12 -13.20
CA GLY A 93 -3.76 3.53 -14.50
C GLY A 93 -4.04 4.59 -15.56
N PHE A 94 -3.45 4.42 -16.73
CA PHE A 94 -3.80 5.19 -17.92
C PHE A 94 -5.17 4.78 -18.46
N PRO A 95 -5.81 5.61 -19.31
CA PRO A 95 -7.06 5.24 -19.96
C PRO A 95 -6.98 3.88 -20.63
N ARG A 96 -7.79 2.91 -20.17
CA ARG A 96 -7.92 1.59 -20.77
C ARG A 96 -9.39 1.26 -21.02
N ALA A 97 -9.65 0.47 -22.06
CA ALA A 97 -10.95 -0.16 -22.23
C ALA A 97 -11.24 -1.11 -21.05
N VAL A 98 -12.47 -1.10 -20.56
CA VAL A 98 -12.98 -1.87 -19.42
C VAL A 98 -13.94 -2.94 -19.90
#